data_AF-A0A3D8T989-F1
#
_entry.id   AF-A0A3D8T989-F1
#
_cell.length_a   1.000
_cell.length_b   1.000
_cell.length_c   1.000
_cell.angle_alpha   90.00
_cell.angle_beta   90.00
_cell.angle_gamma   90.00
#
_symmetry.space_group_name_H-M   'P 1'
#
loop_
_entity.id
_entity.type
_entity.pdbx_description
1 polymer ?
#
loop_
_entity_poly.entity_id
_entity_poly.type
_entity_poly.pdbx_seq_one_letter_code
_entity_poly.pdbx_strand_id
1 'polypeptide(L)'
;MGFTRYSGPASAFPGKETWKDFETIFNLNKAEMLRTGDSNEDVGRIWNAVLEAAKIGVEERVIFCIIMQESTGNVGVGTTVDPGNKATGGLMQAEESPAFPGQHNLSQEQISAMVIAGTKHFKANLKQLDDADTASTIYRALRLYNSGSIDENNLSDPKGATASYVSDIANRLQGRTN
;
A
#
# COMPACT_ATOMS: atom_id res chain seq x y z
N MET A 1 1.30 18.69 6.93
CA MET A 1 2.37 18.84 5.91
C MET A 1 1.72 19.17 4.58
N GLY A 2 2.32 20.02 3.74
CA GLY A 2 1.78 20.35 2.41
C GLY A 2 1.84 19.15 1.45
N PHE A 3 1.03 19.17 0.37
CA PHE A 3 1.19 18.19 -0.72
C PHE A 3 2.40 18.54 -1.56
N THR A 4 3.25 17.56 -1.85
CA THR A 4 4.28 17.70 -2.88
C THR A 4 3.92 16.80 -4.05
N ARG A 5 3.76 17.37 -5.25
CA ARG A 5 3.53 16.59 -6.47
C ARG A 5 4.86 16.03 -6.98
N TYR A 6 5.21 14.82 -6.56
CA TYR A 6 6.37 14.11 -7.10
C TYR A 6 6.04 13.57 -8.50
N SER A 7 7.00 13.64 -9.42
CA SER A 7 6.84 13.18 -10.80
C SER A 7 8.19 12.96 -11.47
N GLY A 8 8.25 12.08 -12.48
CA GLY A 8 9.48 11.72 -13.17
C GLY A 8 10.07 10.39 -12.68
N PRO A 9 11.40 10.17 -12.84
CA PRO A 9 12.05 8.93 -12.44
C PRO A 9 12.07 8.79 -10.92
N ALA A 10 12.43 7.60 -10.42
CA ALA A 10 12.44 7.31 -8.99
C ALA A 10 13.32 8.29 -8.15
N SER A 11 14.36 8.87 -8.75
CA SER A 11 15.22 9.88 -8.12
C SER A 11 14.52 11.21 -7.83
N ALA A 12 13.33 11.46 -8.39
CA ALA A 12 12.52 12.64 -8.12
C ALA A 12 11.62 12.50 -6.86
N PHE A 13 11.67 11.36 -6.18
CA PHE A 13 10.88 11.05 -4.99
C PHE A 13 11.76 11.03 -3.73
N PRO A 14 11.20 11.23 -2.52
CA PRO A 14 11.98 11.32 -1.28
C PRO A 14 12.72 10.02 -0.93
N GLY A 15 13.97 10.12 -0.48
CA GLY A 15 14.73 8.95 0.00
C GLY A 15 14.18 8.37 1.30
N LYS A 16 14.49 7.08 1.58
CA LYS A 16 13.99 6.32 2.74
C LYS A 16 14.30 6.99 4.08
N GLU A 17 15.41 7.72 4.14
CA GLU A 17 15.88 8.47 5.31
C GLU A 17 14.97 9.62 5.71
N THR A 18 14.13 10.11 4.78
CA THR A 18 13.17 11.18 5.06
C THR A 18 11.80 10.65 5.50
N TRP A 19 11.53 9.37 5.26
CA TRP A 19 10.23 8.77 5.57
C TRP A 19 10.02 8.71 7.08
N LYS A 20 8.81 9.03 7.51
CA LYS A 20 8.42 8.92 8.92
C LYS A 20 8.47 7.46 9.37
N ASP A 21 8.68 7.23 10.66
CA ASP A 21 8.58 5.88 11.21
C ASP A 21 7.14 5.34 11.11
N PHE A 22 7.01 4.02 11.19
CA PHE A 22 5.73 3.35 11.02
C PHE A 22 4.70 3.76 12.08
N GLU A 23 5.12 3.91 13.33
CA GLU A 23 4.23 4.34 14.41
C GLU A 23 3.60 5.71 14.12
N THR A 24 4.41 6.66 13.67
CA THR A 24 3.97 7.99 13.28
C THR A 24 2.98 7.93 12.13
N ILE A 25 3.31 7.23 11.03
CA ILE A 25 2.43 7.13 9.86
C ILE A 25 1.10 6.48 10.25
N PHE A 26 1.15 5.38 11.02
CA PHE A 26 -0.03 4.66 11.44
C PHE A 26 -0.94 5.52 12.32
N ASN A 27 -0.36 6.16 13.35
CA ASN A 27 -1.12 7.00 14.28
C ASN A 27 -1.81 8.18 13.57
N LEU A 28 -1.16 8.79 12.58
CA LEU A 28 -1.77 9.85 11.78
C LEU A 28 -3.00 9.36 10.99
N ASN A 29 -3.00 8.12 10.51
CA ASN A 29 -4.07 7.56 9.69
C ASN A 29 -5.18 6.84 10.48
N LYS A 30 -5.06 6.68 11.80
CA LYS A 30 -6.08 6.00 12.64
C LYS A 30 -7.49 6.56 12.44
N ALA A 31 -7.62 7.88 12.41
CA ALA A 31 -8.93 8.52 12.26
C ALA A 31 -9.56 8.26 10.89
N GLU A 32 -8.78 7.94 9.85
CA GLU A 32 -9.28 7.58 8.53
C GLU A 32 -9.82 6.17 8.50
N MET A 33 -9.08 5.22 9.05
CA MET A 33 -9.53 3.83 9.16
C MET A 33 -10.83 3.76 9.97
N LEU A 34 -10.92 4.46 11.11
CA LEU A 34 -12.17 4.49 11.89
C LEU A 34 -13.36 5.11 11.12
N ARG A 35 -13.11 6.03 10.18
CA ARG A 35 -14.18 6.62 9.34
C ARG A 35 -14.73 5.64 8.30
N THR A 36 -14.06 4.52 8.03
CA THR A 36 -14.56 3.49 7.10
C THR A 36 -15.62 2.59 7.72
N GLY A 37 -15.82 2.67 9.04
CA GLY A 37 -16.67 1.75 9.80
C GLY A 37 -15.88 0.72 10.62
N ASP A 38 -14.56 0.70 10.48
CA ASP A 38 -13.69 -0.21 11.22
C ASP A 38 -13.70 0.09 12.72
N SER A 39 -13.67 -0.97 13.52
CA SER A 39 -13.54 -0.87 14.97
C SER A 39 -12.09 -0.53 15.37
N ASN A 40 -11.90 -0.10 16.63
CA ASN A 40 -10.55 0.02 17.18
C ASN A 40 -9.79 -1.31 17.18
N GLU A 41 -10.50 -2.44 17.28
CA GLU A 41 -9.90 -3.77 17.20
C GLU A 41 -9.43 -4.09 15.78
N ASP A 42 -10.23 -3.78 14.75
CA ASP A 42 -9.83 -3.94 13.35
C ASP A 42 -8.56 -3.12 13.07
N VAL A 43 -8.54 -1.85 13.48
CA VAL A 43 -7.36 -0.98 13.37
C VAL A 43 -6.15 -1.60 14.08
N GLY A 44 -6.31 -2.06 15.33
CA GLY A 44 -5.22 -2.74 16.05
C GLY A 44 -4.74 -4.02 15.36
N ARG A 45 -5.65 -4.78 14.73
CA ARG A 45 -5.32 -6.00 13.98
C ARG A 45 -4.59 -5.69 12.67
N ILE A 46 -4.87 -4.56 12.01
CA ILE A 46 -4.10 -4.08 10.85
C ILE A 46 -2.66 -3.81 11.26
N TRP A 47 -2.41 -3.15 12.39
CA TRP A 47 -1.05 -2.93 12.91
C TRP A 47 -0.28 -4.25 13.05
N ASN A 48 -0.88 -5.23 13.73
CA ASN A 48 -0.26 -6.54 13.92
C ASN A 48 -0.01 -7.27 12.59
N ALA A 49 -0.98 -7.21 11.68
CA ALA A 49 -0.89 -7.85 10.36
C ALA A 49 0.23 -7.25 9.51
N VAL A 50 0.42 -5.91 9.56
CA VAL A 50 1.52 -5.22 8.89
C VAL A 50 2.87 -5.69 9.44
N LEU A 51 3.04 -5.73 10.76
CA LEU A 51 4.28 -6.19 11.38
C LEU A 51 4.58 -7.66 11.08
N GLU A 52 3.55 -8.51 11.04
CA GLU A 52 3.70 -9.92 10.64
C GLU A 52 4.12 -10.04 9.17
N ALA A 53 3.43 -9.33 8.28
CA ALA A 53 3.71 -9.37 6.86
C ALA A 53 5.10 -8.78 6.52
N ALA A 54 5.61 -7.85 7.31
CA ALA A 54 6.95 -7.28 7.11
C ALA A 54 8.07 -8.35 7.15
N LYS A 55 7.85 -9.47 7.85
CA LYS A 55 8.77 -10.63 7.87
C LYS A 55 8.97 -11.29 6.49
N ILE A 56 8.13 -10.97 5.50
CA ILE A 56 8.26 -11.42 4.09
C ILE A 56 9.37 -10.63 3.36
N GLY A 57 9.97 -9.62 4.01
CA GLY A 57 11.06 -8.82 3.45
C GLY A 57 10.56 -7.61 2.66
N VAL A 58 9.45 -7.02 3.12
CA VAL A 58 8.93 -5.72 2.70
C VAL A 58 8.78 -4.87 3.96
N GLU A 59 9.26 -3.64 3.94
CA GLU A 59 9.23 -2.79 5.12
C GLU A 59 7.78 -2.35 5.47
N GLU A 60 7.47 -2.34 6.77
CA GLU A 60 6.14 -2.10 7.32
C GLU A 60 5.51 -0.76 6.88
N ARG A 61 6.35 0.29 6.71
CA ARG A 61 5.92 1.61 6.24
C ARG A 61 5.30 1.54 4.85
N VAL A 62 5.90 0.75 3.97
CA VAL A 62 5.46 0.58 2.57
C VAL A 62 4.17 -0.22 2.54
N ILE A 63 4.12 -1.35 3.26
CA ILE A 63 2.91 -2.19 3.37
C ILE A 63 1.71 -1.34 3.82
N PHE A 64 1.88 -0.59 4.90
CA PHE A 64 0.80 0.23 5.44
C PHE A 64 0.39 1.38 4.51
N CYS A 65 1.34 2.04 3.83
CA CYS A 65 0.98 3.10 2.89
C CYS A 65 0.24 2.57 1.66
N ILE A 66 0.53 1.33 1.21
CA ILE A 66 -0.27 0.66 0.17
C ILE A 66 -1.68 0.38 0.69
N ILE A 67 -1.85 -0.15 1.92
CA ILE A 67 -3.18 -0.34 2.53
C ILE A 67 -3.98 0.96 2.52
N MET A 68 -3.38 2.06 2.98
CA MET A 68 -4.05 3.36 3.00
C MET A 68 -4.38 3.89 1.61
N GLN A 69 -3.56 3.57 0.60
CA GLN A 69 -3.81 3.96 -0.78
C GLN A 69 -4.94 3.15 -1.44
N GLU A 70 -4.99 1.85 -1.17
CA GLU A 70 -5.89 0.92 -1.84
C GLU A 70 -7.28 0.86 -1.20
N SER A 71 -7.35 0.95 0.12
CA SER A 71 -8.60 0.75 0.87
C SER A 71 -8.88 1.82 1.92
N THR A 72 -7.97 2.78 2.12
CA THR A 72 -8.00 3.67 3.30
C THR A 72 -7.97 2.89 4.62
N GLY A 73 -7.49 1.63 4.57
CA GLY A 73 -7.48 0.69 5.69
C GLY A 73 -8.82 0.02 6.00
N ASN A 74 -9.85 0.17 5.15
CA ASN A 74 -11.16 -0.47 5.34
C ASN A 74 -11.07 -2.00 5.23
N VAL A 75 -11.24 -2.72 6.35
CA VAL A 75 -11.23 -4.21 6.34
C VAL A 75 -12.39 -4.81 5.53
N GLY A 76 -13.48 -4.07 5.38
CA GLY A 76 -14.68 -4.46 4.64
C GLY A 76 -14.71 -3.91 3.21
N VAL A 77 -13.58 -3.48 2.66
CA VAL A 77 -13.52 -2.93 1.29
C VAL A 77 -14.04 -3.94 0.25
N GLY A 78 -14.75 -3.43 -0.76
CA GLY A 78 -15.20 -4.23 -1.90
C GLY A 78 -14.04 -4.76 -2.74
N THR A 79 -14.30 -5.76 -3.57
CA THR A 79 -13.35 -6.25 -4.58
C THR A 79 -13.36 -5.35 -5.81
N THR A 80 -12.21 -5.18 -6.44
CA THR A 80 -12.08 -4.48 -7.73
C THR A 80 -11.53 -5.44 -8.81
N VAL A 81 -11.14 -4.89 -9.95
CA VAL A 81 -10.45 -5.65 -11.01
C VAL A 81 -9.20 -4.89 -11.44
N ASP A 82 -8.13 -5.63 -11.73
CA ASP A 82 -6.91 -5.08 -12.30
C ASP A 82 -7.08 -4.74 -13.81
N PRO A 83 -6.08 -4.10 -14.45
CA PRO A 83 -6.11 -3.85 -15.90
C PRO A 83 -6.20 -5.10 -16.79
N GLY A 84 -5.94 -6.29 -16.22
CA GLY A 84 -6.03 -7.60 -16.88
C GLY A 84 -7.37 -8.33 -16.64
N ASN A 85 -8.37 -7.67 -16.06
CA ASN A 85 -9.68 -8.22 -15.67
C ASN A 85 -9.65 -9.33 -14.61
N LYS A 86 -8.62 -9.35 -13.77
CA LYS A 86 -8.55 -10.27 -12.64
C LYS A 86 -9.06 -9.61 -11.37
N ALA A 87 -9.80 -10.36 -10.57
CA ALA A 87 -10.34 -9.86 -9.31
C ALA A 87 -9.22 -9.57 -8.30
N THR A 88 -9.30 -8.39 -7.70
CA THR A 88 -8.41 -7.91 -6.65
C THR A 88 -9.21 -7.63 -5.39
N GLY A 89 -8.64 -7.94 -4.22
CA GLY A 89 -9.38 -7.90 -2.97
C GLY A 89 -8.56 -7.58 -1.73
N GLY A 90 -9.26 -7.42 -0.62
CA GLY A 90 -8.68 -7.15 0.69
C GLY A 90 -8.05 -5.76 0.83
N LEU A 91 -7.38 -5.56 1.96
CA LEU A 91 -6.83 -4.25 2.38
C LEU A 91 -5.85 -3.63 1.38
N MET A 92 -5.13 -4.45 0.60
CA MET A 92 -4.17 -4.02 -0.41
C MET A 92 -4.68 -4.20 -1.85
N GLN A 93 -5.94 -4.60 -2.06
CA GLN A 93 -6.52 -4.84 -3.40
C GLN A 93 -5.60 -5.67 -4.30
N ALA A 94 -5.22 -6.86 -3.83
CA ALA A 94 -4.31 -7.75 -4.54
C ALA A 94 -5.03 -8.97 -5.12
N GLU A 95 -4.50 -9.53 -6.22
CA GLU A 95 -4.92 -10.83 -6.74
C GLU A 95 -4.79 -11.91 -5.66
N GLU A 96 -5.72 -12.87 -5.66
CA GLU A 96 -5.76 -14.01 -4.71
C GLU A 96 -5.89 -13.64 -3.22
N SER A 97 -6.00 -12.35 -2.89
CA SER A 97 -6.28 -11.92 -1.52
C SER A 97 -7.72 -12.28 -1.14
N PRO A 98 -7.96 -12.82 0.07
CA PRO A 98 -9.33 -12.88 0.58
C PRO A 98 -9.90 -11.46 0.70
N ALA A 99 -11.22 -11.36 0.65
CA ALA A 99 -11.95 -10.12 0.83
C ALA A 99 -13.24 -10.40 1.62
N PHE A 100 -13.66 -9.41 2.42
CA PHE A 100 -14.86 -9.53 3.25
C PHE A 100 -15.78 -8.30 3.07
N PRO A 101 -16.33 -8.07 1.87
CA PRO A 101 -17.06 -6.84 1.56
C PRO A 101 -18.17 -6.53 2.56
N GLY A 102 -18.17 -5.31 3.10
CA GLY A 102 -19.16 -4.81 4.07
C GLY A 102 -19.05 -5.39 5.47
N GLN A 103 -18.02 -6.21 5.77
CA GLN A 103 -17.82 -6.78 7.10
C GLN A 103 -16.75 -6.01 7.88
N HIS A 104 -17.02 -5.79 9.17
CA HIS A 104 -16.10 -5.22 10.14
C HIS A 104 -16.05 -6.13 11.38
N ASN A 105 -15.16 -5.87 12.33
CA ASN A 105 -14.84 -6.74 13.47
C ASN A 105 -14.30 -8.11 13.00
N LEU A 106 -13.45 -8.10 11.98
CA LEU A 106 -12.83 -9.31 11.45
C LEU A 106 -11.78 -9.86 12.42
N SER A 107 -11.57 -11.18 12.39
CA SER A 107 -10.55 -11.81 13.21
C SER A 107 -9.13 -11.36 12.81
N GLN A 108 -8.16 -11.55 13.71
CA GLN A 108 -6.75 -11.27 13.40
C GLN A 108 -6.27 -12.11 12.20
N GLU A 109 -6.71 -13.37 12.11
CA GLU A 109 -6.34 -14.28 11.02
C GLU A 109 -6.88 -13.78 9.68
N GLN A 110 -8.12 -13.28 9.63
CA GLN A 110 -8.73 -12.74 8.41
C GLN A 110 -7.98 -11.50 7.92
N ILE A 111 -7.69 -10.56 8.83
CA ILE A 111 -6.95 -9.33 8.48
C ILE A 111 -5.50 -9.66 8.07
N SER A 112 -4.81 -10.54 8.82
CA SER A 112 -3.47 -10.99 8.47
C SER A 112 -3.44 -11.68 7.10
N ALA A 113 -4.43 -12.50 6.75
CA ALA A 113 -4.49 -13.15 5.46
C ALA A 113 -4.57 -12.14 4.30
N MET A 114 -5.34 -11.06 4.44
CA MET A 114 -5.41 -9.99 3.44
C MET A 114 -4.06 -9.28 3.26
N VAL A 115 -3.44 -8.86 4.38
CA VAL A 115 -2.17 -8.10 4.34
C VAL A 115 -1.02 -8.97 3.84
N ILE A 116 -0.97 -10.24 4.22
CA ILE A 116 0.04 -11.20 3.75
C ILE A 116 -0.10 -11.43 2.24
N ALA A 117 -1.32 -11.60 1.72
CA ALA A 117 -1.55 -11.80 0.29
C ALA A 117 -1.07 -10.58 -0.51
N GLY A 118 -1.49 -9.36 -0.13
CA GLY A 118 -1.02 -8.13 -0.77
C GLY A 118 0.49 -7.90 -0.67
N THR A 119 1.08 -8.22 0.49
CA THR A 119 2.53 -8.10 0.68
C THR A 119 3.30 -9.08 -0.20
N LYS A 120 2.81 -10.31 -0.38
CA LYS A 120 3.41 -11.28 -1.31
C LYS A 120 3.32 -10.78 -2.76
N HIS A 121 2.20 -10.19 -3.16
CA HIS A 121 2.04 -9.59 -4.48
C HIS A 121 3.08 -8.46 -4.69
N PHE A 122 3.16 -7.51 -3.76
CA PHE A 122 4.14 -6.43 -3.83
C PHE A 122 5.59 -6.94 -3.82
N LYS A 123 5.90 -7.96 -3.01
CA LYS A 123 7.21 -8.61 -3.01
C LYS A 123 7.53 -9.27 -4.36
N ALA A 124 6.55 -9.79 -5.08
CA ALA A 124 6.75 -10.28 -6.44
C ALA A 124 7.08 -9.13 -7.40
N ASN A 125 6.49 -7.94 -7.27
CA ASN A 125 6.88 -6.77 -8.06
C ASN A 125 8.32 -6.32 -7.77
N LEU A 126 8.74 -6.33 -6.49
CA LEU A 126 10.14 -6.06 -6.12
C LEU A 126 11.10 -7.05 -6.80
N LYS A 127 10.77 -8.34 -6.81
CA LYS A 127 11.55 -9.40 -7.46
C LYS A 127 11.61 -9.30 -8.99
N GLN A 128 10.58 -8.73 -9.63
CA GLN A 128 10.62 -8.45 -11.08
C GLN A 128 11.63 -7.34 -11.42
N LEU A 129 12.05 -6.55 -10.44
CA LEU A 129 13.09 -5.55 -10.55
C LEU A 129 14.43 -6.15 -10.07
N ASP A 130 14.95 -5.65 -8.96
CA ASP A 130 16.24 -6.03 -8.37
C ASP A 130 16.10 -6.55 -6.93
N ASP A 131 14.86 -6.66 -6.42
CA ASP A 131 14.50 -7.04 -5.04
C ASP A 131 15.19 -6.24 -3.94
N ALA A 132 15.77 -5.08 -4.27
CA ALA A 132 16.52 -4.27 -3.32
C ALA A 132 15.61 -3.42 -2.43
N ASP A 133 15.98 -3.31 -1.15
CA ASP A 133 15.28 -2.46 -0.19
C ASP A 133 15.76 -0.99 -0.28
N THR A 134 15.60 -0.38 -1.45
CA THR A 134 15.94 1.02 -1.72
C THR A 134 14.70 1.82 -2.08
N ALA A 135 14.69 3.13 -1.81
CA ALA A 135 13.60 4.01 -2.22
C ALA A 135 13.34 3.91 -3.74
N SER A 136 14.42 3.85 -4.53
CA SER A 136 14.33 3.74 -5.99
C SER A 136 13.56 2.49 -6.43
N THR A 137 13.95 1.32 -5.93
CA THR A 137 13.29 0.05 -6.23
C THR A 137 11.85 0.03 -5.73
N ILE A 138 11.60 0.54 -4.51
CA ILE A 138 10.25 0.60 -3.94
C ILE A 138 9.33 1.46 -4.79
N TYR A 139 9.74 2.66 -5.23
CA TYR A 139 8.89 3.51 -6.07
C TYR A 139 8.61 2.91 -7.45
N ARG A 140 9.60 2.25 -8.07
CA ARG A 140 9.40 1.50 -9.31
C ARG A 140 8.42 0.34 -9.10
N ALA A 141 8.56 -0.42 -8.00
CA ALA A 141 7.66 -1.52 -7.66
C ALA A 141 6.24 -1.03 -7.36
N LEU A 142 6.06 0.14 -6.76
CA LEU A 142 4.73 0.75 -6.54
C LEU A 142 4.04 1.07 -7.86
N ARG A 143 4.78 1.53 -8.88
CA ARG A 143 4.20 1.69 -10.23
C ARG A 143 3.84 0.34 -10.83
N LEU A 144 4.73 -0.67 -10.75
CA LEU A 144 4.38 -2.03 -11.19
C LEU A 144 3.14 -2.58 -10.49
N TYR A 145 3.01 -2.36 -9.19
CA TYR A 145 1.85 -2.78 -8.40
C TYR A 145 0.56 -2.15 -8.92
N ASN A 146 0.60 -0.84 -9.23
CA ASN A 146 -0.57 -0.11 -9.69
C ASN A 146 -0.98 -0.40 -11.14
N SER A 147 -0.02 -0.56 -12.05
CA SER A 147 -0.30 -0.61 -13.51
C SER A 147 0.17 -1.87 -14.21
N GLY A 148 0.84 -2.80 -13.52
CA GLY A 148 1.44 -4.00 -14.12
C GLY A 148 2.62 -3.73 -15.07
N SER A 149 2.96 -2.45 -15.30
CA SER A 149 4.03 -2.01 -16.19
C SER A 149 4.56 -0.64 -15.78
N ILE A 150 5.78 -0.28 -16.19
CA ILE A 150 6.45 0.97 -15.77
C ILE A 150 7.08 1.70 -16.95
N ASP A 151 7.11 3.03 -16.87
CA ASP A 151 8.13 3.86 -17.54
C ASP A 151 9.15 4.27 -16.47
N GLU A 152 10.37 3.74 -16.54
CA GLU A 152 11.40 4.03 -15.53
C GLU A 152 11.85 5.50 -15.54
N ASN A 153 11.65 6.20 -16.66
CA ASN A 153 11.94 7.63 -16.77
C ASN A 153 10.81 8.49 -16.20
N ASN A 154 9.64 7.92 -15.99
CA ASN A 154 8.47 8.65 -15.50
C ASN A 154 7.48 7.76 -14.75
N LEU A 155 7.65 7.65 -13.43
CA LEU A 155 6.74 6.93 -12.55
C LEU A 155 5.37 7.61 -12.38
N SER A 156 5.14 8.78 -13.00
CA SER A 156 3.82 9.39 -13.13
C SER A 156 3.12 9.08 -14.45
N ASP A 157 3.78 8.38 -15.38
CA ASP A 157 3.09 7.75 -16.50
C ASP A 157 2.18 6.63 -15.93
N PRO A 158 0.85 6.78 -16.02
CA PRO A 158 -0.07 5.83 -15.42
C PRO A 158 -0.04 4.45 -16.07
N LYS A 159 0.46 4.31 -17.31
CA LYS A 159 0.32 3.08 -18.12
C LYS A 159 -1.11 2.50 -18.11
N GLY A 160 -2.12 3.38 -18.07
CA GLY A 160 -3.53 3.01 -18.02
C GLY A 160 -4.17 2.95 -16.61
N ALA A 161 -3.39 3.15 -15.55
CA ALA A 161 -3.87 3.16 -14.16
C ALA A 161 -3.87 4.58 -13.53
N THR A 162 -3.68 4.69 -12.22
CA THR A 162 -3.77 5.97 -11.49
C THR A 162 -2.45 6.74 -11.55
N ALA A 163 -2.41 7.86 -12.27
CA ALA A 163 -1.17 8.62 -12.49
C ALA A 163 -0.50 9.10 -11.19
N SER A 164 -1.27 9.50 -10.18
CA SER A 164 -0.75 10.02 -8.91
C SER A 164 -0.24 8.96 -7.94
N TYR A 165 -0.48 7.67 -8.18
CA TYR A 165 -0.30 6.58 -7.22
C TYR A 165 1.03 6.63 -6.43
N VAL A 166 2.16 6.70 -7.16
CA VAL A 166 3.49 6.74 -6.53
C VAL A 166 3.70 8.05 -5.75
N SER A 167 3.19 9.18 -6.25
CA SER A 167 3.28 10.47 -5.56
C SER A 167 2.43 10.47 -4.28
N ASP A 168 1.24 9.89 -4.32
CA ASP A 168 0.33 9.84 -3.17
C ASP A 168 0.94 8.99 -2.06
N ILE A 169 1.46 7.80 -2.39
CA ILE A 169 2.17 6.95 -1.42
C ILE A 169 3.44 7.63 -0.90
N ALA A 170 4.22 8.31 -1.75
CA ALA A 170 5.37 9.08 -1.30
C ALA A 170 4.98 10.17 -0.29
N ASN A 171 3.84 10.85 -0.46
CA ASN A 171 3.34 11.81 0.53
C ASN A 171 2.88 11.10 1.81
N ARG A 172 2.25 9.93 1.75
CA ARG A 172 1.89 9.13 2.94
C ARG A 172 3.11 8.74 3.75
N LEU A 173 4.20 8.34 3.08
CA LEU A 173 5.50 8.05 3.73
C LEU A 173 6.11 9.29 4.41
N GLN A 174 5.75 10.49 3.98
CA GLN A 174 6.13 11.75 4.64
C GLN A 174 5.18 12.15 5.81
N GLY A 175 4.12 11.37 6.05
CA GLY A 175 3.13 11.62 7.09
C GLY A 175 1.90 12.41 6.63
N ARG A 176 1.58 12.41 5.33
CA ARG A 176 0.32 12.96 4.82
C ARG A 176 -0.81 11.94 4.99
N THR A 177 -1.99 12.44 5.36
CA THR A 177 -3.26 11.69 5.40
C THR A 177 -4.20 12.22 4.30
N ASN A 178 -5.31 11.55 4.02
CA ASN A 178 -6.30 11.96 3.01
C ASN A 178 -6.98 13.30 3.32
#